data_AF-A0A254N267-F1
#
_entry.id   AF-A0A254N267-F1
#
_cell.length_a   1.000
_cell.length_b   1.000
_cell.length_c   1.000
_cell.angle_alpha   90.00
_cell.angle_beta   90.00
_cell.angle_gamma   90.00
#
_symmetry.space_group_name_H-M   'P 1'
#
loop_
_entity.id
_entity.type
_entity.pdbx_description
1 polymer ?
#
loop_
_entity_poly.entity_id
_entity_poly.type
_entity_poly.pdbx_seq_one_letter_code
_entity_poly.pdbx_strand_id
1 'polypeptide(L)'
;MPLQIDDSPVVLTSAQTLTGWRREFCVELLGDGQARVFLRAVEAASLKATELKRGVLFHRVGAGFQDLAGVVAAAREPLEQLARSAVRQQPTKDNLFAAVTYDRAAWDRVVDALDAWQRRPHPVPVRHA
;
A
#
# COMPACT_ATOMS: atom_id res chain seq x y z
N MET A 1 16.31 4.90 -7.25
CA MET A 1 15.65 5.16 -5.95
C MET A 1 14.85 3.90 -5.62
N PRO A 2 14.95 3.32 -4.41
CA PRO A 2 14.34 2.02 -4.09
C PRO A 2 12.79 2.05 -4.07
N LEU A 3 12.19 3.24 -3.98
CA LEU A 3 10.74 3.43 -3.93
C LEU A 3 10.26 4.26 -5.12
N GLN A 4 9.34 3.71 -5.91
CA GLN A 4 8.57 4.44 -6.92
C GLN A 4 7.19 4.77 -6.35
N ILE A 5 6.81 6.05 -6.34
CA ILE A 5 5.47 6.48 -5.94
C ILE A 5 4.66 6.70 -7.20
N ASP A 6 3.55 5.99 -7.35
CA ASP A 6 2.54 6.24 -8.37
C ASP A 6 1.33 6.91 -7.71
N ASP A 7 1.29 8.23 -7.82
CA ASP A 7 0.27 9.09 -7.25
C ASP A 7 -0.87 9.37 -8.23
N SER A 8 -1.12 8.43 -9.14
CA SER A 8 -2.27 8.51 -10.04
C SER A 8 -3.55 8.63 -9.22
N PRO A 9 -4.38 9.67 -9.47
CA PRO A 9 -5.54 9.95 -8.64
C PRO A 9 -6.55 8.80 -8.71
N VAL A 10 -6.89 8.25 -7.54
CA VAL A 10 -7.89 7.19 -7.42
C VAL A 10 -9.27 7.80 -7.20
N VAL A 11 -10.05 7.87 -8.28
CA VAL A 11 -11.42 8.38 -8.25
C VAL A 11 -12.35 7.29 -7.73
N LEU A 12 -13.06 7.58 -6.63
CA LEU A 12 -14.17 6.74 -6.15
C LEU A 12 -15.48 7.26 -6.71
N THR A 13 -16.41 6.36 -6.98
CA THR A 13 -17.80 6.77 -7.27
C THR A 13 -18.48 7.32 -6.01
N SER A 14 -19.55 8.09 -6.18
CA SER A 14 -20.34 8.62 -5.06
C SER A 14 -20.85 7.49 -4.14
N ALA A 15 -21.29 6.37 -4.73
CA ALA A 15 -21.73 5.19 -3.98
C ALA A 15 -20.59 4.55 -3.17
N GLN A 16 -19.38 4.49 -3.73
CA GLN A 16 -18.20 3.95 -3.06
C GLN A 16 -17.78 4.82 -1.86
N THR A 17 -17.87 6.14 -2.01
CA THR A 17 -17.52 7.11 -0.95
C THR A 17 -18.38 6.93 0.30
N LEU A 18 -19.64 6.51 0.15
CA LEU A 18 -20.59 6.30 1.25
C LEU A 18 -20.32 5.04 2.09
N THR A 19 -19.60 4.06 1.54
CA THR A 19 -19.36 2.76 2.21
C THR A 19 -18.10 2.73 3.10
N GLY A 20 -17.36 3.83 3.18
CA GLY A 20 -16.29 4.06 4.16
C GLY A 20 -14.94 3.38 3.88
N TRP A 21 -14.90 2.26 3.17
CA TRP A 21 -13.66 1.57 2.78
C TRP A 21 -13.74 1.12 1.31
N ARG A 22 -13.04 1.83 0.43
CA ARG A 22 -12.94 1.47 -0.99
C ARG A 22 -11.57 1.74 -1.57
N ARG A 23 -10.61 2.12 -0.73
CA ARG A 23 -9.24 2.39 -1.12
C ARG A 23 -8.29 1.46 -0.37
N GLU A 24 -7.26 1.05 -1.08
CA GLU A 24 -6.16 0.27 -0.51
C GLU A 24 -4.84 0.97 -0.82
N PHE A 25 -4.05 1.18 0.23
CA PHE A 25 -2.63 1.50 0.11
C PHE A 25 -1.91 0.23 -0.29
N CYS A 26 -1.22 0.25 -1.43
CA CYS A 26 -0.60 -0.92 -2.02
C CYS A 26 0.91 -0.72 -2.12
N VAL A 27 1.64 -1.80 -1.86
CA VAL A 27 3.08 -1.90 -2.11
C VAL A 27 3.32 -3.13 -2.98
N GLU A 28 3.69 -2.89 -4.22
CA GLU A 28 4.14 -3.93 -5.15
C GLU A 28 5.65 -4.11 -5.00
N LEU A 29 6.04 -5.31 -4.57
CA LEU A 29 7.42 -5.73 -4.42
C LEU A 29 7.94 -6.18 -5.79
N LEU A 30 8.82 -5.37 -6.39
CA LEU A 30 9.35 -5.63 -7.72
C LEU A 30 10.56 -6.59 -7.68
N GLY A 31 11.20 -6.72 -6.51
CA GLY A 31 12.47 -7.43 -6.34
C GLY A 31 13.65 -6.48 -6.46
N ASP A 32 14.86 -6.99 -6.24
CA ASP A 32 16.13 -6.25 -6.40
C ASP A 32 16.20 -4.92 -5.64
N GLY A 33 15.60 -4.88 -4.44
CA GLY A 33 15.59 -3.67 -3.62
C GLY A 33 14.59 -2.60 -4.09
N GLN A 34 13.67 -2.93 -5.00
CA GLN A 34 12.71 -2.01 -5.57
C GLN A 34 11.27 -2.34 -5.16
N ALA A 35 10.49 -1.29 -4.90
CA ALA A 35 9.04 -1.39 -4.70
C ALA A 35 8.31 -0.20 -5.32
N ARG A 36 7.08 -0.45 -5.77
CA ARG A 36 6.14 0.57 -6.23
C ARG A 36 5.03 0.73 -5.20
N VAL A 37 4.75 1.98 -4.82
CA VAL A 37 3.70 2.34 -3.88
C VAL A 37 2.61 3.11 -4.61
N PHE A 38 1.37 2.71 -4.43
CA PHE A 38 0.22 3.30 -5.11
C PHE A 38 -1.07 3.13 -4.30
N LEU A 39 -2.08 3.91 -4.65
CA LEU A 39 -3.44 3.69 -4.18
C LEU A 39 -4.23 2.95 -5.26
N ARG A 40 -5.20 2.12 -4.84
CA ARG A 40 -6.22 1.58 -5.74
C ARG A 40 -7.61 1.69 -5.15
N ALA A 41 -8.60 1.84 -6.02
CA ALA A 41 -10.00 1.65 -5.67
C ALA A 41 -10.35 0.16 -5.78
N VAL A 42 -11.14 -0.36 -4.85
CA VAL A 42 -11.60 -1.75 -4.87
C VAL A 42 -13.11 -1.87 -4.72
N GLU A 43 -13.72 -2.72 -5.55
CA GLU A 43 -15.15 -3.04 -5.50
C GLU A 43 -15.47 -4.15 -4.50
N ALA A 44 -14.48 -4.95 -4.13
CA ALA A 44 -14.57 -5.97 -3.11
C ALA A 44 -13.25 -6.05 -2.34
N ALA A 45 -13.27 -6.66 -1.17
CA ALA A 45 -12.06 -6.86 -0.37
C ALA A 45 -11.00 -7.65 -1.17
N SER A 46 -9.79 -7.12 -1.26
CA SER A 46 -8.66 -7.87 -1.81
C SER A 46 -8.37 -9.11 -0.96
N LEU A 47 -8.05 -10.22 -1.64
CA LEU A 47 -7.69 -11.48 -0.99
C LEU A 47 -6.18 -11.57 -0.86
N LYS A 48 -5.69 -11.71 0.39
CA LYS A 48 -4.26 -11.72 0.72
C LYS A 48 -3.46 -12.72 -0.11
N ALA A 49 -3.98 -13.93 -0.30
CA ALA A 49 -3.29 -14.97 -1.09
C ALA A 49 -3.17 -14.60 -2.58
N THR A 50 -4.20 -13.98 -3.17
CA THR A 50 -4.20 -13.57 -4.58
C THR A 50 -3.21 -12.44 -4.82
N GLU A 51 -3.18 -11.46 -3.93
CA GLU A 51 -2.30 -10.30 -4.07
C GLU A 51 -0.84 -10.64 -3.78
N LEU A 52 -0.57 -11.53 -2.82
CA LEU A 52 0.78 -12.02 -2.56
C LEU A 52 1.39 -12.76 -3.75
N LYS A 53 0.58 -13.50 -4.54
CA LYS A 53 1.05 -14.10 -5.81
C LYS A 53 1.53 -13.07 -6.82
N ARG A 54 1.01 -11.84 -6.75
CA ARG A 54 1.40 -10.70 -7.61
C ARG A 54 2.53 -9.88 -7.00
N GLY A 55 2.98 -10.24 -5.80
CA GLY A 55 3.95 -9.47 -5.02
C GLY A 55 3.36 -8.21 -4.40
N VAL A 56 2.04 -8.13 -4.25
CA VAL A 56 1.35 -6.93 -3.72
C VAL A 56 0.96 -7.14 -2.27
N LEU A 57 1.46 -6.26 -1.40
CA LEU A 57 0.94 -6.05 -0.06
C LEU A 57 -0.05 -4.90 -0.07
N PHE A 58 -1.09 -4.99 0.75
CA PHE A 58 -2.10 -3.94 0.81
C PHE A 58 -2.63 -3.74 2.23
N HIS A 59 -3.03 -2.51 2.52
CA HIS A 59 -3.74 -2.14 3.72
C HIS A 59 -4.92 -1.24 3.37
N ARG A 60 -6.05 -1.41 4.07
CA ARG A 60 -7.26 -0.60 3.80
C ARG A 60 -7.06 0.79 4.37
N VAL A 61 -7.45 1.80 3.59
CA VAL A 61 -7.43 3.19 4.04
C VAL A 61 -8.82 3.80 3.93
N GLY A 62 -9.12 4.75 4.82
CA GLY A 62 -10.39 5.44 4.86
C GLY A 62 -10.63 6.31 3.61
N ALA A 63 -11.88 6.67 3.36
CA ALA A 63 -12.28 7.51 2.22
C ALA A 63 -11.59 8.90 2.21
N GLY A 64 -11.19 9.41 3.38
CA GLY A 64 -10.47 10.69 3.53
C GLY A 64 -8.97 10.61 3.22
N PHE A 65 -8.42 9.43 2.93
CA PHE A 65 -7.00 9.29 2.58
C PHE A 65 -6.73 9.87 1.19
N GLN A 66 -5.93 10.93 1.12
CA GLN A 66 -5.60 11.63 -0.14
C GLN A 66 -4.10 11.90 -0.32
N ASP A 67 -3.31 11.88 0.75
CA ASP A 67 -1.88 12.22 0.70
C ASP A 67 -0.99 10.97 0.68
N LEU A 68 -0.77 10.42 -0.52
CA LEU A 68 0.11 9.27 -0.71
C LEU A 68 1.57 9.64 -0.47
N ALA A 69 2.02 10.78 -0.99
CA ALA A 69 3.40 11.22 -0.86
C ALA A 69 3.80 11.46 0.61
N GLY A 70 2.92 12.12 1.38
CA GLY A 70 3.13 12.39 2.81
C GLY A 70 3.21 11.12 3.64
N VAL A 71 2.34 10.14 3.40
CA VAL A 71 2.43 8.87 4.13
C VAL A 71 3.66 8.06 3.74
N VAL A 72 4.06 8.08 2.46
CA VAL A 72 5.30 7.41 2.02
C VAL A 72 6.51 8.06 2.65
N ALA A 73 6.52 9.38 2.81
CA ALA A 73 7.57 10.08 3.55
C ALA A 73 7.59 9.67 5.02
N ALA A 74 6.43 9.57 5.68
CA ALA A 74 6.31 9.17 7.08
C ALA A 74 6.69 7.70 7.33
N ALA A 75 6.43 6.81 6.37
CA ALA A 75 6.73 5.38 6.43
C ALA A 75 7.99 4.97 5.64
N ARG A 76 8.86 5.93 5.30
CA ARG A 76 9.99 5.71 4.37
C ARG A 76 10.91 4.59 4.81
N GLU A 77 11.40 4.63 6.04
CA GLU A 77 12.35 3.63 6.55
C GLU A 77 11.81 2.19 6.47
N PRO A 78 10.60 1.88 7.01
CA PRO A 78 10.07 0.53 6.88
C PRO A 78 9.70 0.15 5.44
N LEU A 79 9.30 1.09 4.58
CA LEU A 79 9.07 0.84 3.14
C LEU A 79 10.36 0.46 2.40
N GLU A 80 11.46 1.17 2.65
CA GLU A 80 12.75 0.84 2.05
C GLU A 80 13.28 -0.49 2.56
N GLN A 81 13.09 -0.81 3.85
CA GLN A 81 13.44 -2.11 4.41
C GLN A 81 12.64 -3.25 3.77
N LEU A 82 11.35 -3.02 3.54
CA LEU A 82 10.49 -3.94 2.82
C LEU A 82 10.98 -4.18 1.39
N ALA A 83 11.32 -3.11 0.65
CA ALA A 83 11.86 -3.21 -0.70
C ALA A 83 13.19 -3.99 -0.74
N ARG A 84 14.11 -3.70 0.20
CA ARG A 84 15.42 -4.38 0.30
C ARG A 84 15.32 -5.87 0.66
N SER A 85 14.36 -6.24 1.52
CA SER A 85 14.16 -7.62 1.94
C SER A 85 13.31 -8.43 0.97
N ALA A 86 12.67 -7.78 -0.01
CA ALA A 86 11.83 -8.44 -0.97
C ALA A 86 12.63 -9.27 -1.97
N VAL A 87 12.40 -10.58 -1.96
CA VAL A 87 13.01 -11.51 -2.93
C VAL A 87 11.90 -12.16 -3.72
N ARG A 88 11.88 -11.93 -5.04
CA ARG A 88 11.00 -12.70 -5.93
C ARG A 88 11.57 -14.08 -6.11
N GLN A 89 10.82 -15.10 -5.70
CA GLN A 89 11.23 -16.47 -5.87
C GLN A 89 10.89 -16.91 -7.29
N GLN A 90 11.85 -17.48 -8.00
CA GLN A 90 11.54 -18.18 -9.24
C GLN A 90 10.67 -19.41 -8.89
N PRO A 91 9.57 -19.66 -9.61
CA PRO A 91 8.76 -20.84 -9.37
C PRO A 91 9.62 -22.10 -9.52
N THR A 92 9.70 -22.89 -8.46
CA THR A 92 10.31 -24.23 -8.49
C THR A 92 9.24 -25.28 -8.25
N LYS A 93 9.53 -26.55 -8.54
CA LYS A 93 8.61 -27.67 -8.22
C LYS A 93 8.23 -27.70 -6.73
N ASP A 94 9.12 -27.22 -5.86
CA ASP A 94 8.94 -27.23 -4.41
C ASP A 94 8.30 -25.94 -3.87
N ASN A 95 8.13 -24.90 -4.71
CA ASN A 95 7.58 -23.63 -4.29
C ASN A 95 6.76 -22.97 -5.41
N LEU A 96 5.54 -23.49 -5.58
CA LEU A 96 4.58 -23.07 -6.60
C LEU A 96 3.71 -21.86 -6.17
N PHE A 97 3.80 -21.42 -4.91
CA PHE A 97 2.75 -20.61 -4.29
C PHE A 97 3.19 -19.22 -3.79
N ALA A 98 4.44 -19.04 -3.36
CA ALA A 98 4.93 -17.77 -2.86
C ALA A 98 5.85 -17.10 -3.89
N ALA A 99 5.30 -16.19 -4.69
CA ALA A 99 6.07 -15.45 -5.70
C ALA A 99 7.05 -14.44 -5.08
N VAL A 100 6.88 -14.07 -3.81
CA VAL A 100 7.76 -13.12 -3.10
C VAL A 100 7.88 -13.46 -1.61
N THR A 101 9.09 -13.38 -1.08
CA THR A 101 9.37 -13.33 0.36
C THR A 101 9.77 -11.91 0.75
N TYR A 102 9.49 -11.50 1.99
CA TYR A 102 9.78 -10.14 2.48
C TYR A 102 9.86 -10.13 4.00
N ASP A 103 10.43 -9.06 4.57
CA ASP A 103 10.43 -8.82 6.01
C ASP A 103 9.00 -8.45 6.49
N ARG A 104 8.35 -9.41 7.15
CA ARG A 104 7.00 -9.21 7.68
C ARG A 104 6.93 -8.11 8.74
N ALA A 105 7.95 -7.97 9.59
CA ALA A 105 7.99 -6.94 10.62
C ALA A 105 8.18 -5.54 10.02
N ALA A 106 8.88 -5.44 8.88
CA ALA A 106 8.91 -4.19 8.12
C ALA A 106 7.51 -3.82 7.61
N TRP A 107 6.74 -4.79 7.10
CA TRP A 107 5.36 -4.54 6.69
C TRP A 107 4.45 -4.10 7.84
N ASP A 108 4.54 -4.75 9.00
CA ASP A 108 3.71 -4.38 10.16
C ASP A 108 4.00 -2.93 10.61
N ARG A 109 5.27 -2.50 10.58
CA ARG A 109 5.64 -1.09 10.83
C ARG A 109 5.11 -0.12 9.78
N VAL A 110 5.00 -0.52 8.51
CA VAL A 110 4.33 0.29 7.48
C VAL A 110 2.85 0.47 7.83
N VAL A 111 2.18 -0.60 8.24
CA VAL A 111 0.76 -0.55 8.66
C VAL A 111 0.58 0.36 9.87
N ASP A 112 1.43 0.26 10.88
CA ASP A 112 1.38 1.14 12.05
C ASP A 112 1.54 2.61 11.68
N ALA A 113 2.47 2.93 10.77
CA ALA A 113 2.67 4.28 10.27
C ALA A 113 1.46 4.81 9.48
N LEU A 114 0.84 3.96 8.65
CA LEU A 114 -0.39 4.28 7.93
C LEU A 114 -1.56 4.57 8.88
N ASP A 115 -1.75 3.71 9.88
CA ASP A 115 -2.83 3.88 10.86
C ASP A 115 -2.59 5.09 11.77
N ALA A 116 -1.35 5.39 12.11
CA ALA A 116 -0.99 6.63 12.80
C ALA A 116 -1.24 7.86 11.93
N TRP A 117 -0.92 7.79 10.64
CA TRP A 117 -1.17 8.88 9.68
C TRP A 117 -2.66 9.17 9.55
N GLN A 118 -3.48 8.15 9.33
CA GLN A 118 -4.94 8.28 9.19
C GLN A 118 -5.64 8.88 10.41
N ARG A 119 -5.08 8.67 11.61
CA ARG A 119 -5.60 9.24 12.86
C ARG A 119 -5.23 10.71 13.07
N ARG A 120 -4.31 11.28 12.28
CA ARG A 120 -3.95 12.69 12.41
C ARG A 120 -5.15 13.56 12.04
N PRO A 121 -5.43 14.66 12.77
CA PRO A 121 -6.41 15.63 12.33
C PRO A 121 -5.94 16.23 11.01
N HIS A 122 -6.62 15.88 9.92
CA HIS A 122 -6.38 16.47 8.62
C HIS A 122 -7.08 17.83 8.61
N PRO A 123 -6.41 18.94 8.27
CA PRO A 123 -7.06 20.23 8.17
C PRO A 123 -8.21 20.13 7.17
N VAL A 124 -9.43 20.41 7.63
CA VAL A 124 -10.61 20.48 6.76
C VAL A 124 -10.37 21.64 5.79
N PRO A 125 -10.49 21.43 4.46
CA PRO A 125 -10.34 22.53 3.51
C PRO A 125 -11.36 23.61 3.86
N VAL A 126 -10.88 24.78 4.25
CA VAL A 126 -11.72 25.95 4.51
C VAL A 126 -12.30 26.37 3.16
N ARG A 127 -13.59 26.12 2.93
CA ARG A 127 -14.28 26.71 1.78
C ARG A 127 -14.37 28.21 2.04
N HIS A 128 -13.57 29.00 1.32
CA HIS A 128 -13.81 30.43 1.21
C HIS A 128 -15.14 30.61 0.45
N ALA A 129 -16.11 31.21 1.13
CA ALA A 129 -17.38 31.66 0.56
C ALA A 129 -17.19 32.97 -0.20
#